data_AF-A0A5C7ZFK7-F1
#
_entry.id   AF-A0A5C7ZFK7-F1
#
_cell.length_a   1.000
_cell.length_b   1.000
_cell.length_c   1.000
_cell.angle_alpha   90.00
_cell.angle_beta   90.00
_cell.angle_gamma   90.00
#
_symmetry.space_group_name_H-M   'P 1'
#
loop_
_entity.id
_entity.type
_entity.pdbx_description
1 polymer ?
#
loop_
_entity_poly.entity_id
_entity_poly.type
_entity_poly.pdbx_seq_one_letter_code
_entity_poly.pdbx_strand_id
1 'polypeptide(L)' 'MRTTLIAFAAAALAGLLTTGSAWAADPAGKDKPSQQNRMKTCNADAKAKSLKGDERKAFMSSCLKSK' A
#
# COMPACT_ATOMS: atom_id res chain seq x y z
N MET A 1 44.17 -6.23 -2.84
CA MET A 1 43.77 -4.96 -3.46
C MET A 1 42.29 -4.87 -3.88
N ARG A 2 41.46 -5.93 -3.75
CA ARG A 2 40.00 -5.84 -3.97
C ARG A 2 39.18 -5.88 -2.68
N THR A 3 39.75 -6.36 -1.59
CA THR A 3 39.09 -6.46 -0.28
C THR A 3 39.22 -5.20 0.60
N THR A 4 40.02 -4.21 0.21
CA THR A 4 40.13 -2.91 0.90
C THR A 4 39.13 -1.86 0.42
N LEU A 5 38.37 -2.13 -0.65
CA LEU A 5 37.36 -1.20 -1.20
C LEU A 5 35.97 -1.33 -0.55
N ILE A 6 35.74 -2.33 0.30
CA ILE A 6 34.42 -2.60 0.90
C ILE A 6 34.21 -1.80 2.21
N ALA A 7 35.25 -1.22 2.81
CA ALA A 7 35.16 -0.53 4.10
C ALA A 7 34.83 0.98 4.01
N PHE A 8 34.98 1.63 2.85
CA PHE A 8 34.73 3.08 2.70
C PHE A 8 33.36 3.43 2.10
N ALA A 9 32.58 2.46 1.64
CA ALA A 9 31.21 2.67 1.14
C ALA A 9 30.13 2.52 2.24
N ALA A 10 30.52 2.49 3.52
CA ALA A 10 29.62 2.35 4.66
C ALA A 10 29.18 3.70 5.27
N ALA A 11 29.53 4.85 4.68
CA ALA A 11 29.27 6.18 5.27
C ALA A 11 28.58 7.19 4.33
N ALA A 12 27.87 6.74 3.29
CA ALA A 12 27.11 7.64 2.40
C ALA A 12 25.74 7.07 1.96
N LEU A 13 25.21 6.08 2.68
CA LEU A 13 23.86 5.53 2.47
C LEU A 13 22.90 5.92 3.62
N ALA A 14 23.04 7.15 4.13
CA ALA A 14 22.24 7.68 5.24
C ALA A 14 21.68 9.09 4.94
N GLY A 15 21.40 9.40 3.67
CA GLY A 15 21.01 10.76 3.25
C GLY A 15 19.90 10.87 2.21
N LEU A 16 19.21 9.78 1.85
CA LEU A 16 18.16 9.79 0.80
C LEU A 16 16.78 9.34 1.30
N LEU A 17 16.49 9.47 2.60
CA LEU A 17 15.15 9.19 3.14
C LEU A 17 14.37 10.45 3.58
N THR A 18 14.89 11.66 3.39
CA THR A 18 14.23 12.89 3.87
C THR A 18 13.50 13.73 2.82
N THR A 19 13.47 13.33 1.54
CA THR A 19 12.54 13.91 0.55
C THR A 19 11.39 12.95 0.29
N GLY A 20 10.57 12.71 1.31
CA GLY A 20 9.25 12.13 1.14
C GLY A 20 8.37 13.16 0.41
N SER A 21 8.07 12.88 -0.85
CA SER A 21 7.11 13.64 -1.65
C SER A 21 5.81 13.81 -0.88
N ALA A 22 5.40 15.06 -0.68
CA ALA A 22 4.04 15.40 -0.28
C ALA A 22 3.08 14.78 -1.31
N TRP A 23 2.39 13.70 -0.93
CA TRP A 23 1.22 13.25 -1.66
C TRP A 23 0.13 14.28 -1.40
N ALA A 24 -0.19 15.04 -2.45
CA ALA A 24 -1.42 15.81 -2.51
C ALA A 24 -2.59 14.87 -2.21
N ALA A 25 -3.26 15.09 -1.08
CA ALA A 25 -4.61 14.60 -0.90
C ALA A 25 -5.52 15.52 -1.72
N ASP A 26 -5.95 15.06 -2.89
CA ASP A 26 -7.10 15.64 -3.57
C ASP A 26 -8.30 15.66 -2.59
N PRO A 27 -8.99 16.80 -2.39
CA PRO A 27 -10.23 16.82 -1.62
C PRO A 27 -11.35 16.19 -2.46
N ALA A 28 -11.31 14.86 -2.58
CA ALA A 28 -12.41 14.09 -3.14
C ALA A 28 -13.61 14.19 -2.17
N GLY A 29 -14.74 14.64 -2.73
CA GLY A 29 -15.96 15.03 -2.04
C GLY A 29 -16.43 14.10 -0.92
N LYS A 30 -16.99 14.73 0.12
CA LYS A 30 -17.33 14.17 1.43
C LYS A 30 -18.54 13.22 1.48
N ASP A 31 -18.96 12.60 0.38
CA ASP A 31 -20.21 11.83 0.35
C ASP A 31 -20.11 10.44 -0.30
N LYS A 32 -18.89 9.94 -0.53
CA LYS A 32 -18.66 8.51 -0.78
C LYS A 32 -17.92 7.90 0.41
N PRO A 33 -18.24 6.67 0.86
CA PRO A 33 -17.40 6.00 1.82
C PRO A 33 -15.97 6.02 1.26
N SER A 34 -15.05 6.58 2.03
CA SER A 34 -13.66 6.68 1.60
C SER A 34 -13.20 5.31 1.11
N GLN A 35 -12.36 5.28 0.07
CA GLN A 35 -11.83 4.03 -0.47
C GLN A 35 -11.25 3.12 0.63
N GLN A 36 -10.71 3.74 1.69
CA GLN A 36 -10.28 3.08 2.93
C GLN A 36 -11.40 2.39 3.72
N ASN A 37 -12.56 3.03 3.91
CA ASN A 37 -13.70 2.41 4.58
C ASN A 37 -14.25 1.22 3.78
N ARG A 38 -14.36 1.37 2.45
CA ARG A 38 -14.80 0.27 1.58
C ARG A 38 -13.84 -0.92 1.64
N MET A 39 -12.53 -0.67 1.67
CA MET A 39 -11.52 -1.72 1.83
C MET A 39 -11.70 -2.51 3.14
N LYS A 40 -11.98 -1.82 4.26
CA LYS A 40 -12.20 -2.47 5.56
C LYS A 40 -13.43 -3.39 5.51
N THR A 41 -14.55 -2.91 4.99
CA THR A 41 -15.78 -3.70 4.83
C THR A 41 -15.55 -4.92 3.95
N CYS A 42 -14.97 -4.74 2.76
CA CYS A 42 -14.70 -5.86 1.85
C CYS A 42 -13.76 -6.92 2.49
N ASN A 43 -12.79 -6.51 3.31
CA ASN A 43 -11.93 -7.47 4.01
C ASN A 43 -12.67 -8.22 5.13
N ALA A 44 -13.58 -7.56 5.84
CA ALA A 44 -14.42 -8.20 6.85
C ALA A 44 -15.34 -9.24 6.19
N ASP A 45 -15.99 -8.89 5.09
CA ASP A 45 -16.87 -9.79 4.35
C ASP A 45 -16.12 -10.98 3.77
N ALA A 46 -14.92 -10.78 3.23
CA ALA A 46 -14.08 -11.86 2.73
C ALA A 46 -13.72 -12.86 3.84
N LYS A 47 -13.42 -12.36 5.06
CA LYS A 47 -13.14 -13.19 6.24
C LYS A 47 -14.39 -13.92 6.73
N ALA A 48 -15.53 -13.24 6.82
CA ALA A 48 -16.80 -13.83 7.22
C ALA A 48 -17.23 -14.95 6.26
N LYS A 49 -16.96 -14.76 4.96
CA LYS A 49 -17.15 -15.78 3.92
C LYS A 49 -16.03 -16.82 3.83
N SER A 50 -15.02 -16.72 4.69
CA SER A 50 -13.83 -17.59 4.70
C SER A 50 -13.13 -17.73 3.34
N LEU A 51 -13.22 -16.70 2.50
CA LEU A 51 -12.64 -16.71 1.15
C LEU A 51 -11.12 -16.69 1.25
N LYS A 52 -10.47 -17.57 0.46
CA LYS A 52 -9.01 -17.70 0.40
C LYS A 52 -8.55 -17.76 -1.06
N GLY A 53 -7.25 -17.63 -1.27
CA GLY A 53 -6.64 -17.74 -2.60
C GLY A 53 -7.32 -16.83 -3.63
N ASP A 54 -7.65 -17.41 -4.78
CA ASP A 54 -8.19 -16.66 -5.92
C ASP A 54 -9.64 -16.22 -5.71
N GLU A 55 -10.42 -16.93 -4.89
CA GLU A 55 -11.79 -16.54 -4.54
C GLU A 55 -11.81 -15.21 -3.79
N ARG A 56 -10.88 -15.01 -2.85
CA ARG A 56 -10.73 -13.73 -2.14
C ARG A 56 -10.33 -12.60 -3.07
N LYS A 57 -9.42 -12.87 -4.03
CA LYS A 57 -8.97 -11.85 -4.99
C LYS A 57 -10.10 -11.41 -5.91
N ALA A 58 -10.86 -12.36 -6.44
CA ALA A 58 -12.03 -12.10 -7.28
C ALA A 58 -13.09 -11.30 -6.50
N PHE A 59 -13.37 -11.71 -5.26
CA PHE A 59 -14.28 -10.99 -4.38
C PHE A 59 -13.79 -9.57 -4.08
N MET A 60 -12.52 -9.37 -3.73
CA MET A 60 -11.95 -8.05 -3.48
C MET A 60 -12.02 -7.15 -4.72
N SER A 61 -11.68 -7.68 -5.90
CA SER A 61 -11.73 -6.95 -7.18
C SER A 61 -13.15 -6.48 -7.49
N SER A 62 -14.14 -7.37 -7.31
CA SER A 62 -15.56 -7.02 -7.44
C SER A 62 -16.00 -6.00 -6.39
N CYS A 63 -15.66 -6.27 -5.12
CA CYS A 63 -16.08 -5.46 -3.99
C CYS A 63 -15.50 -4.04 -4.02
N LEU A 64 -14.34 -3.82 -4.64
CA LEU A 64 -13.65 -2.53 -4.76
C LEU A 64 -13.87 -1.83 -6.10
N LYS A 65 -14.63 -2.41 -7.02
CA LYS A 65 -14.90 -1.84 -8.33
C LYS A 65 -15.93 -0.71 -8.24
N SER A 66 -15.46 0.53 -8.01
CA SER A 66 -16.15 1.80 -8.32
C SER A 66 -15.10 2.91 -8.39
N LYS A 67 -15.20 3.79 -9.39
CA LYS A 67 -14.33 4.96 -9.62
C LYS A 67 -14.47 6.01 -8.51
#